data_AF-A0A8H6SAX1-F1
#
_entry.id   AF-A0A8H6SAX1-F1
#
_cell.length_a   1.000
_cell.length_b   1.000
_cell.length_c   1.000
_cell.angle_alpha   90.00
_cell.angle_beta   90.00
_cell.angle_gamma   90.00
#
_symmetry.space_group_name_H-M   'P 1'
#
loop_
_entity.id
_entity.type
_entity.pdbx_description
1 polymer ?
#
loop_
_entity_poly.entity_id
_entity_poly.type
_entity_poly.pdbx_seq_one_letter_code
_entity_poly.pdbx_strand_id
1 'polypeptide(L)'
;MRDIDIKSILSGGKEDTRSAEQRITPWEEDSAVSKCPLCLANFHQLTNRKHHCRLCGQIICAQPVKRPQRPQLCSILFVVDPKTREIEEVGEGVDYGVRKRKTSTVGGPIPPQELAEEEKFLRGVRICNQCRPVLLRQQYHQQATHVPTFVRLYDAFIALEKEIEDSLPQFQELILSLTHDSQPTKEASAARKRLLEAFAQYDAIAKWIRNLAAPNGGSQERVQIAVMTRANLFLQKNMFPLQFLPMPNQTRKYNGLGNPCSRLKDGFVAECGAHNERIRLMRGCRRRDDIPNG
;
A
#
# COMPACT_ATOMS: atom_id res chain seq x y z
N MET A 1 -2.74 -31.86 5.02
CA MET A 1 -1.61 -30.98 4.63
C MET A 1 -0.55 -31.20 5.69
N ARG A 2 0.54 -31.91 5.39
CA ARG A 2 1.54 -32.27 6.41
C ARG A 2 2.34 -31.01 6.74
N ASP A 3 2.31 -30.60 8.01
CA ASP A 3 3.20 -29.57 8.55
C ASP A 3 4.64 -30.04 8.33
N ILE A 4 5.31 -29.41 7.37
CA ILE A 4 6.74 -29.61 7.17
C ILE A 4 7.40 -28.89 8.34
N ASP A 5 7.96 -29.64 9.28
CA ASP A 5 8.71 -29.08 10.40
C ASP A 5 9.98 -28.41 9.86
N ILE A 6 9.87 -27.10 9.58
CA ILE A 6 10.94 -26.28 9.04
C ILE A 6 12.18 -26.31 9.95
N LYS A 7 12.03 -26.56 11.26
CA LYS A 7 13.18 -26.70 12.16
C LYS A 7 14.06 -27.90 11.82
N SER A 8 13.48 -29.00 11.34
CA SER A 8 14.26 -30.20 10.99
C SER A 8 15.08 -30.02 9.70
N ILE A 9 14.61 -29.19 8.76
CA ILE A 9 15.35 -28.81 7.54
C ILE A 9 16.52 -27.88 7.88
N LEU A 10 16.36 -27.04 8.91
CA LEU A 10 17.36 -26.07 9.36
C LEU A 10 18.53 -26.69 10.15
N SER A 11 18.46 -27.98 10.50
CA SER A 11 19.53 -28.70 11.20
C SER A 11 20.51 -29.45 10.28
N GLY A 12 20.31 -29.42 8.96
CA GLY A 12 21.27 -29.98 8.01
C GLY A 12 22.59 -29.20 8.01
N GLY A 13 23.73 -29.89 7.98
CA GLY A 13 25.04 -29.25 7.89
C GLY A 13 25.16 -28.40 6.61
N LYS A 14 26.12 -27.46 6.54
CA LYS A 14 26.36 -26.63 5.34
C LYS A 14 26.55 -27.46 4.06
N GLU A 15 27.08 -28.69 4.19
CA GLU A 15 27.24 -29.66 3.10
C GLU A 15 25.92 -30.30 2.64
N ASP A 16 24.98 -30.54 3.55
CA ASP A 16 23.67 -31.11 3.22
C ASP A 16 22.83 -30.12 2.42
N THR A 17 22.86 -28.84 2.80
CA THR A 17 22.15 -27.76 2.08
C THR A 17 22.71 -27.57 0.68
N ARG A 18 24.04 -27.53 0.52
CA ARG A 18 24.67 -27.36 -0.81
C ARG A 18 24.38 -28.56 -1.72
N SER A 19 24.45 -29.77 -1.19
CA SER A 19 24.13 -31.01 -1.93
C SER A 19 22.65 -31.08 -2.30
N ALA A 20 21.76 -30.58 -1.43
CA ALA A 20 20.33 -30.45 -1.74
C ALA A 20 20.07 -29.40 -2.85
N GLU A 21 20.72 -28.24 -2.80
CA GLU A 21 20.61 -27.20 -3.83
C GLU A 21 21.11 -27.71 -5.20
N GLN A 22 22.25 -28.41 -5.24
CA GLN A 22 22.83 -28.93 -6.48
C GLN A 22 22.01 -30.06 -7.12
N ARG A 23 21.16 -30.76 -6.34
CA ARG A 23 20.19 -31.73 -6.89
C ARG A 23 19.08 -31.06 -7.70
N ILE A 24 18.73 -29.82 -7.37
CA ILE A 24 17.63 -29.08 -8.03
C ILE A 24 18.11 -28.48 -9.35
N THR A 25 19.32 -27.93 -9.36
CA THR A 25 19.92 -27.33 -10.55
C THR A 25 21.40 -27.71 -10.60
N PRO A 26 21.88 -28.40 -11.64
CA PRO A 26 23.30 -28.67 -11.84
C PRO A 26 24.08 -27.35 -11.93
N TRP A 27 25.11 -27.21 -11.10
CA TRP A 27 25.94 -26.01 -11.09
C TRP A 27 27.10 -26.16 -12.05
N GLU A 28 27.44 -25.06 -12.71
CA GLU A 28 28.56 -25.02 -13.64
C GLU A 28 29.90 -25.20 -12.89
N GLU A 29 30.83 -25.94 -13.49
CA GLU A 29 32.14 -26.19 -12.88
C GLU A 29 33.00 -24.92 -12.87
N ASP A 30 33.66 -24.66 -11.75
CA ASP A 30 34.48 -23.45 -11.60
C ASP A 30 35.57 -23.37 -12.67
N SER A 31 36.19 -24.48 -13.04
CA SER A 31 37.26 -24.51 -14.06
C SER A 31 36.79 -24.12 -15.45
N ALA A 32 35.51 -24.30 -15.77
CA ALA A 32 34.95 -24.04 -17.09
C ALA A 32 34.75 -22.55 -17.39
N VAL A 33 34.75 -21.69 -16.36
CA VAL A 33 34.36 -20.29 -16.49
C VAL A 33 35.48 -19.32 -16.10
N SER A 34 35.99 -18.56 -17.06
CA SER A 34 37.03 -17.56 -16.83
C SER A 34 36.51 -16.13 -16.72
N LYS A 35 35.31 -15.84 -17.26
CA LYS A 35 34.69 -14.52 -17.31
C LYS A 35 33.21 -14.58 -16.93
N CYS A 36 32.71 -13.52 -16.31
CA CYS A 36 31.27 -13.40 -16.03
C CYS A 36 30.48 -13.31 -17.33
N PRO A 37 29.47 -14.15 -17.58
CA PRO A 37 28.71 -14.14 -18.83
C PRO A 37 27.83 -12.89 -19.00
N LEU A 38 27.57 -12.14 -17.92
CA LEU A 38 26.69 -10.96 -17.95
C LEU A 38 27.41 -9.64 -18.22
N CYS A 39 28.66 -9.49 -17.75
CA CYS A 39 29.43 -8.25 -17.90
C CYS A 39 30.85 -8.46 -18.46
N LEU A 40 31.21 -9.70 -18.79
CA LEU A 40 32.49 -10.10 -19.39
C LEU A 40 33.73 -9.83 -18.52
N ALA A 41 33.56 -9.42 -17.27
CA ALA A 41 34.65 -9.22 -16.34
C ALA A 41 35.36 -10.55 -16.03
N ASN A 42 36.69 -10.56 -16.12
CA ASN A 42 37.52 -11.71 -15.75
C ASN A 42 37.34 -12.04 -14.27
N PHE A 43 37.16 -13.32 -13.98
CA PHE A 43 37.21 -13.80 -12.61
C PHE A 43 38.63 -13.77 -12.08
N HIS A 44 38.78 -13.41 -10.81
CA HIS A 44 40.05 -13.36 -10.11
C HIS A 44 39.84 -13.77 -8.66
N GLN A 45 40.74 -14.57 -8.12
CA GLN A 45 40.57 -15.23 -6.81
C GLN A 45 40.35 -14.24 -5.65
N LEU A 46 40.90 -13.03 -5.74
CA LEU A 46 40.85 -12.03 -4.67
C LEU A 46 39.83 -10.92 -4.91
N THR A 47 39.69 -10.45 -6.15
CA THR A 47 39.00 -9.19 -6.46
C THR A 47 37.66 -9.41 -7.16
N ASN A 48 37.50 -10.50 -7.90
CA ASN A 48 36.26 -10.84 -8.60
C ASN A 48 36.00 -12.35 -8.51
N ARG A 49 35.50 -12.78 -7.35
CA ARG A 49 35.23 -14.19 -7.05
C ARG A 49 34.03 -14.70 -7.85
N LYS A 50 34.02 -16.02 -8.04
CA LYS A 50 32.94 -16.75 -8.71
C LYS A 50 31.78 -16.98 -7.75
N HIS A 51 30.56 -16.87 -8.27
CA HIS A 51 29.35 -17.19 -7.52
C HIS A 51 28.33 -17.91 -8.41
N HIS A 52 27.84 -19.06 -7.95
CA HIS A 52 26.76 -19.76 -8.64
C HIS A 52 25.40 -19.09 -8.41
N CYS A 53 24.61 -18.99 -9.48
CA CYS A 53 23.19 -18.72 -9.36
C CYS A 53 22.46 -19.96 -8.85
N ARG A 54 21.72 -19.86 -7.75
CA ARG A 54 20.95 -20.98 -7.18
C ARG A 54 19.75 -21.40 -8.02
N LEU A 55 19.36 -20.61 -9.04
CA LEU A 55 18.24 -20.92 -9.91
C LEU A 55 18.68 -21.63 -11.21
N CYS A 56 19.71 -21.12 -11.89
CA CYS A 56 20.16 -21.65 -13.18
C CYS A 56 21.56 -22.30 -13.16
N GLY A 57 22.29 -22.26 -12.04
CA GLY A 57 23.60 -22.91 -11.89
C GLY A 57 24.79 -22.16 -12.52
N GLN A 58 24.55 -21.12 -13.33
CA GLN A 58 25.63 -20.35 -13.98
C GLN A 58 26.54 -19.63 -12.99
N ILE A 59 27.82 -19.51 -13.33
CA ILE A 59 28.79 -18.72 -12.57
C ILE A 59 28.79 -17.25 -13.00
N ILE A 60 28.59 -16.36 -12.03
CA ILE A 60 28.54 -14.90 -12.23
C ILE A 60 29.35 -14.15 -11.17
N CYS A 61 29.60 -12.86 -11.41
CA CYS A 61 30.24 -11.96 -10.44
C CYS A 61 29.25 -11.19 -9.57
N ALA A 62 29.77 -10.60 -8.49
CA ALA A 62 29.04 -9.70 -7.58
C ALA A 62 29.70 -8.30 -7.48
N GLN A 63 30.30 -7.77 -8.55
CA GLN A 63 30.85 -6.40 -8.49
C GLN A 63 29.76 -5.34 -8.71
N PRO A 64 29.94 -4.14 -8.14
CA PRO A 64 29.01 -3.04 -8.27
C PRO A 64 28.82 -2.57 -9.72
N VAL A 65 27.75 -1.79 -9.91
CA VAL A 65 27.44 -1.10 -11.15
C VAL A 65 28.61 -0.18 -11.55
N LYS A 66 29.07 -0.29 -12.80
CA LYS A 66 30.12 0.55 -13.39
C LYS A 66 29.76 0.84 -14.83
N ARG A 67 29.31 2.06 -15.13
CA ARG A 67 28.87 2.44 -16.49
C ARG A 67 30.07 2.85 -17.36
N PRO A 68 30.07 2.51 -18.67
CA PRO A 68 29.05 1.75 -19.41
C PRO A 68 29.17 0.22 -19.32
N GLN A 69 30.28 -0.31 -18.81
CA GLN A 69 30.64 -1.73 -18.92
C GLN A 69 29.68 -2.67 -18.17
N ARG A 70 29.01 -2.16 -17.14
CA ARG A 70 28.06 -2.85 -16.28
C ARG A 70 27.00 -1.87 -15.78
N PRO A 71 25.90 -1.69 -16.52
CA PRO A 71 24.83 -0.76 -16.14
C PRO A 71 23.94 -1.28 -15.01
N GLN A 72 23.98 -2.59 -14.74
CA GLN A 72 23.19 -3.27 -13.70
C GLN A 72 24.01 -4.35 -13.01
N LEU A 73 23.61 -4.77 -11.82
CA LEU A 73 24.25 -5.85 -11.09
C LEU A 73 24.14 -7.17 -11.88
N CYS A 74 25.15 -8.03 -11.74
CA CYS A 74 25.14 -9.37 -12.34
C CYS A 74 24.47 -10.40 -11.42
N SER A 75 24.58 -10.20 -10.10
CA SER A 75 23.93 -11.03 -9.08
C SER A 75 23.05 -10.18 -8.19
N ILE A 76 22.02 -10.79 -7.62
CA ILE A 76 21.30 -10.27 -6.46
C ILE A 76 21.32 -11.29 -5.33
N LEU A 77 21.26 -10.81 -4.09
CA LEU A 77 20.92 -11.64 -2.93
C LEU A 77 19.52 -11.29 -2.48
N PHE A 78 18.77 -12.32 -2.09
CA PHE A 78 17.48 -12.11 -1.45
C PHE A 78 17.31 -13.07 -0.28
N VAL A 79 16.45 -12.69 0.65
CA VAL A 79 15.98 -13.53 1.77
C VAL A 79 14.48 -13.70 1.63
N VAL A 80 13.97 -14.83 2.11
CA VAL A 80 12.53 -15.11 2.12
C VAL A 80 12.08 -15.23 3.56
N ASP A 81 11.08 -14.45 3.96
CA ASP A 81 10.45 -14.60 5.27
C ASP A 81 9.76 -15.98 5.33
N PRO A 82 10.07 -16.83 6.33
CA PRO A 82 9.50 -18.18 6.39
C PRO A 82 7.99 -18.21 6.65
N LYS A 83 7.42 -17.15 7.25
CA LYS A 83 6.00 -17.04 7.58
C LYS A 83 5.23 -16.35 6.45
N THR A 84 5.67 -15.18 6.03
CA THR A 84 4.94 -14.38 5.03
C THR A 84 5.28 -14.77 3.60
N ARG A 85 6.41 -15.48 3.40
CA ARG A 85 7.01 -15.79 2.09
C ARG A 85 7.37 -14.55 1.28
N GLU A 86 7.45 -13.40 1.94
CA GLU A 86 7.88 -12.15 1.33
C GLU A 86 9.36 -12.24 0.95
N ILE A 87 9.70 -11.76 -0.24
CA ILE A 87 11.06 -11.73 -0.74
C ILE A 87 11.63 -10.33 -0.54
N GLU A 88 12.76 -10.26 0.15
CA GLU A 88 13.49 -9.02 0.39
C GLU A 88 14.87 -9.10 -0.26
N GLU A 89 15.19 -8.13 -1.12
CA GLU A 89 16.53 -8.01 -1.70
C GLU A 89 17.49 -7.40 -0.67
N VAL A 90 18.64 -8.05 -0.48
CA VAL A 90 19.67 -7.63 0.48
C VAL A 90 20.82 -6.95 -0.26
N GLY A 91 21.33 -5.84 0.31
CA GLY A 91 22.42 -5.06 -0.27
C GLY A 91 23.78 -5.79 -0.36
N GLU A 92 24.71 -5.21 -1.12
CA GLU A 92 26.09 -5.72 -1.27
C GLU A 92 26.86 -5.72 0.07
N GLY A 93 27.75 -6.71 0.25
CA GLY A 93 28.58 -6.87 1.46
C GLY A 93 28.32 -8.13 2.28
N VAL A 94 27.40 -9.00 1.83
CA VAL A 94 27.07 -10.26 2.50
C VAL A 94 27.34 -11.42 1.55
N ASP A 95 28.24 -12.32 1.95
CA ASP A 95 28.49 -13.58 1.25
C ASP A 95 27.56 -14.67 1.79
N TYR A 96 26.99 -15.48 0.88
CA TYR A 96 26.11 -16.61 1.24
C TYR A 96 26.76 -17.51 2.29
N GLY A 97 26.07 -17.75 3.41
CA GLY A 97 26.56 -18.65 4.47
C GLY A 97 27.79 -18.14 5.24
N VAL A 98 28.14 -16.85 5.08
CA VAL A 98 29.25 -16.18 5.77
C VAL A 98 28.67 -15.10 6.69
N ARG A 99 28.94 -15.23 7.98
CA ARG A 99 28.57 -14.19 8.97
C ARG A 99 29.19 -12.86 8.55
N LYS A 100 28.41 -11.77 8.66
CA LYS A 100 28.91 -10.40 8.45
C LYS A 100 30.18 -10.21 9.27
N ARG A 101 31.27 -9.75 8.64
CA ARG A 101 32.53 -9.47 9.35
C ARG A 101 32.25 -8.33 10.34
N LYS A 102 32.23 -8.65 11.63
CA LYS A 102 32.05 -7.66 12.70
C LYS A 102 33.19 -6.65 12.64
N THR A 103 32.87 -5.37 12.51
CA THR A 103 33.81 -4.25 12.75
C THR A 103 33.72 -3.76 14.20
N SER A 104 33.19 -4.57 15.11
CA SER A 104 33.02 -4.21 16.52
C SER A 104 34.24 -4.67 17.32
N THR A 105 35.16 -3.74 17.53
CA THR A 105 35.88 -3.61 18.80
C THR A 105 34.84 -3.61 19.93
N VAL A 106 35.12 -4.30 21.04
CA VAL A 106 34.31 -4.43 22.28
C VAL A 106 33.37 -5.66 22.31
N GLY A 107 33.76 -6.64 23.13
CA GLY A 107 32.98 -7.85 23.44
C GLY A 107 31.91 -7.58 24.50
N GLY A 108 30.71 -7.19 24.04
CA GLY A 108 29.49 -7.13 24.85
C GLY A 108 28.42 -8.13 24.39
N PRO A 109 27.36 -8.37 25.18
CA PRO A 109 26.22 -9.19 24.78
C PRO A 109 25.51 -8.61 23.55
N ILE A 110 25.17 -9.47 22.58
CA ILE A 110 24.49 -9.06 21.33
C ILE A 110 22.99 -8.83 21.62
N PRO A 111 22.41 -7.69 21.22
CA PRO A 111 20.96 -7.47 21.31
C PRO A 111 20.17 -8.54 20.54
N PRO A 112 18.98 -8.97 21.02
CA PRO A 112 18.15 -9.97 20.33
C PRO A 112 17.81 -9.63 18.87
N GLN A 113 17.71 -8.33 18.56
CA GLN A 113 17.43 -7.82 17.22
C GLN A 113 18.61 -8.05 16.26
N GLU A 114 19.85 -7.84 16.71
CA GLU A 114 21.04 -8.10 15.91
C GLU A 114 21.25 -9.59 15.65
N LEU A 115 20.89 -10.46 16.61
CA LEU A 115 20.90 -11.90 16.43
C LEU A 115 19.90 -12.37 15.36
N ALA A 116 18.69 -11.80 15.36
CA ALA A 116 17.66 -12.12 14.38
C ALA A 116 18.03 -11.65 12.97
N GLU A 117 18.65 -10.47 12.85
CA GLU A 117 19.22 -9.98 11.60
C GLU A 117 20.36 -10.89 11.12
N GLU A 118 21.33 -11.22 11.99
CA GLU A 118 22.42 -12.17 11.67
C GLU A 118 21.89 -13.52 11.19
N GLU A 119 20.83 -14.05 11.78
CA GLU A 119 20.20 -15.32 11.36
C GLU A 119 19.49 -15.19 9.99
N LYS A 120 18.80 -14.08 9.75
CA LYS A 120 18.18 -13.77 8.45
C LYS A 120 19.23 -13.75 7.33
N PHE A 121 20.41 -13.18 7.60
CA PHE A 121 21.51 -13.11 6.63
C PHE A 121 22.15 -14.48 6.32
N LEU A 122 22.16 -15.42 7.27
CA LEU A 122 22.64 -16.78 7.01
C LEU A 122 21.78 -17.54 5.99
N ARG A 123 20.56 -17.06 5.71
CA ARG A 123 19.59 -17.67 4.79
C ARG A 123 19.51 -16.97 3.42
N GLY A 124 20.33 -15.96 3.16
CA GLY A 124 20.30 -15.24 1.89
C GLY A 124 20.65 -16.16 0.72
N VAL A 125 19.88 -16.12 -0.36
CA VAL A 125 20.05 -16.92 -1.59
C VAL A 125 20.51 -16.01 -2.72
N ARG A 126 21.53 -16.43 -3.47
CA ARG A 126 22.07 -15.64 -4.60
C ARG A 126 21.54 -16.14 -5.95
N ILE A 127 21.03 -15.23 -6.77
CA ILE A 127 20.68 -15.53 -8.17
C ILE A 127 21.29 -14.53 -9.14
N CYS A 128 21.39 -14.91 -10.42
CA CYS A 128 21.81 -13.99 -11.46
C CYS A 128 20.69 -13.01 -11.83
N ASN A 129 21.07 -11.86 -12.37
CA ASN A 129 20.12 -10.83 -12.75
C ASN A 129 19.15 -11.29 -13.86
N GLN A 130 19.57 -12.25 -14.70
CA GLN A 130 18.67 -12.87 -15.68
C GLN A 130 17.58 -13.76 -15.05
N CYS A 131 17.84 -14.32 -13.86
CA CYS A 131 16.89 -15.13 -13.11
C CYS A 131 15.95 -14.29 -12.23
N ARG A 132 16.27 -13.01 -11.98
CA ARG A 132 15.44 -12.10 -11.18
C ARG A 132 13.97 -12.04 -11.63
N PRO A 133 13.63 -11.96 -12.93
CA PRO A 133 12.24 -11.94 -13.37
C PRO A 133 11.45 -13.20 -12.99
N VAL A 134 12.11 -14.36 -12.89
CA VAL A 134 11.46 -15.62 -12.46
C VAL A 134 11.05 -15.53 -11.00
N LEU A 135 11.96 -15.03 -10.15
CA LEU A 135 11.68 -14.78 -8.73
C LEU A 135 10.52 -13.80 -8.54
N LEU A 136 10.54 -12.67 -9.26
CA LEU A 136 9.48 -11.67 -9.19
C LEU A 136 8.14 -12.20 -9.69
N ARG A 137 8.13 -13.03 -10.73
CA ARG A 137 6.92 -13.70 -11.21
C ARG A 137 6.35 -14.62 -10.15
N GLN A 138 7.19 -15.38 -9.45
CA GLN A 138 6.76 -16.25 -8.36
C GLN A 138 6.14 -15.44 -7.21
N GLN A 139 6.76 -14.33 -6.83
CA GLN A 139 6.22 -13.41 -5.83
C GLN A 139 4.86 -12.86 -6.26
N TYR A 140 4.74 -12.43 -7.51
CA TYR A 140 3.48 -11.92 -8.04
C TYR A 140 2.36 -12.97 -7.97
N HIS A 141 2.62 -14.23 -8.35
CA HIS A 141 1.62 -15.29 -8.24
C HIS A 141 1.17 -15.51 -6.79
N GLN A 142 2.11 -15.50 -5.84
CA GLN A 142 1.78 -15.62 -4.43
C GLN A 142 0.89 -14.45 -3.96
N GLN A 143 1.26 -13.22 -4.33
CA GLN A 143 0.49 -12.02 -3.95
C GLN A 143 -0.87 -11.97 -4.65
N ALA A 144 -0.97 -12.40 -5.91
CA ALA A 144 -2.20 -12.39 -6.70
C ALA A 144 -3.25 -13.37 -6.16
N THR A 145 -2.85 -14.43 -5.45
CA THR A 145 -3.81 -15.32 -4.78
C THR A 145 -4.52 -14.66 -3.60
N HIS A 146 -3.94 -13.61 -3.02
CA HIS A 146 -4.50 -12.91 -1.88
C HIS A 146 -5.23 -11.64 -2.32
N VAL A 147 -6.56 -11.63 -2.22
CA VAL A 147 -7.36 -10.42 -2.47
C VAL A 147 -7.05 -9.38 -1.39
N PRO A 148 -6.43 -8.23 -1.71
CA PRO A 148 -6.10 -7.23 -0.70
C PRO A 148 -7.35 -6.63 -0.07
N THR A 149 -7.28 -6.28 1.21
CA THR A 149 -8.40 -5.65 1.95
C THR A 149 -8.94 -4.40 1.25
N PHE A 150 -8.05 -3.61 0.63
CA PHE A 150 -8.43 -2.43 -0.14
C PHE A 150 -9.45 -2.74 -1.25
N VAL A 151 -9.32 -3.88 -1.94
CA VAL A 151 -10.24 -4.27 -3.02
C VAL A 151 -11.64 -4.51 -2.47
N ARG A 152 -11.73 -5.29 -1.38
CA ARG A 152 -13.02 -5.58 -0.72
C ARG A 152 -13.71 -4.31 -0.20
N LEU A 153 -12.94 -3.36 0.32
CA LEU A 153 -13.47 -2.07 0.75
C LEU A 153 -13.95 -1.23 -0.42
N TYR A 154 -13.21 -1.24 -1.54
CA TYR A 154 -13.61 -0.54 -2.75
C TYR A 154 -14.90 -1.12 -3.36
N ASP A 155 -15.05 -2.45 -3.37
CA ASP A 155 -16.30 -3.08 -3.83
C ASP A 155 -17.51 -2.65 -2.99
N ALA A 156 -17.35 -2.64 -1.65
CA ALA A 156 -18.39 -2.14 -0.74
C ALA A 156 -18.68 -0.65 -0.93
N PHE A 157 -17.65 0.16 -1.18
CA PHE A 157 -17.78 1.59 -1.47
C PHE A 157 -18.62 1.84 -2.73
N ILE A 158 -18.35 1.12 -3.82
CA ILE A 158 -19.10 1.22 -5.07
C ILE A 158 -20.54 0.69 -4.91
N ALA A 159 -20.73 -0.38 -4.14
CA ALA A 159 -22.07 -0.89 -3.84
C ALA A 159 -22.94 0.13 -3.10
N LEU A 160 -22.37 0.84 -2.12
CA LEU A 160 -23.05 1.93 -1.41
C LEU A 160 -23.32 3.13 -2.33
N GLU A 161 -22.38 3.50 -3.21
CA GLU A 161 -22.60 4.57 -4.19
C GLU A 161 -23.87 4.27 -5.02
N LYS A 162 -23.98 3.04 -5.52
CA LYS A 162 -25.14 2.58 -6.28
C LYS A 162 -26.43 2.57 -5.44
N GLU A 163 -26.38 2.05 -4.21
CA GLU A 163 -27.56 2.04 -3.32
C GLU A 163 -28.09 3.46 -3.06
N ILE A 164 -27.18 4.43 -2.87
CA ILE A 164 -27.54 5.84 -2.69
C ILE A 164 -28.17 6.40 -3.97
N GLU A 165 -27.56 6.16 -5.14
CA GLU A 165 -28.07 6.63 -6.43
C GLU A 165 -29.46 6.04 -6.74
N ASP A 166 -29.70 4.77 -6.43
CA ASP A 166 -30.99 4.11 -6.63
C ASP A 166 -32.07 4.60 -5.64
N SER A 167 -31.67 4.96 -4.42
CA SER A 167 -32.59 5.41 -3.35
C SER A 167 -32.98 6.89 -3.45
N LEU A 168 -32.15 7.74 -4.05
CA LEU A 168 -32.37 9.18 -4.13
C LEU A 168 -33.65 9.56 -4.90
N PRO A 169 -33.94 9.02 -6.11
CA PRO A 169 -35.17 9.32 -6.84
C PRO A 169 -36.44 8.94 -6.07
N GLN A 170 -36.44 7.75 -5.46
CA GLN A 170 -37.56 7.26 -4.64
C GLN A 170 -37.83 8.19 -3.46
N PHE A 171 -36.78 8.66 -2.80
CA PHE A 171 -36.92 9.63 -1.73
C PHE A 171 -37.46 10.96 -2.24
N GLN A 172 -36.98 11.47 -3.38
CA GLN A 172 -37.48 12.73 -3.96
C GLN A 172 -38.97 12.67 -4.30
N GLU A 173 -39.45 11.55 -4.86
CA GLU A 173 -40.87 11.33 -5.12
C GLU A 173 -41.71 11.35 -3.84
N LEU A 174 -41.22 10.70 -2.78
CA LEU A 174 -41.87 10.73 -1.46
C LEU A 174 -41.97 12.18 -0.92
N ILE A 175 -40.94 13.00 -1.09
CA ILE A 175 -40.96 14.41 -0.67
C ILE A 175 -41.96 15.25 -1.47
N LEU A 176 -42.01 15.06 -2.79
CA LEU A 176 -42.98 15.76 -3.65
C LEU A 176 -44.42 15.41 -3.25
N SER A 177 -44.70 14.14 -2.95
CA SER A 177 -46.03 13.69 -2.49
C SER A 177 -46.43 14.33 -1.14
N LEU A 178 -45.46 14.54 -0.26
CA LEU A 178 -45.65 15.18 1.04
C LEU A 178 -45.84 16.69 0.97
N THR A 179 -45.48 17.33 -0.14
CA THR A 179 -45.69 18.78 -0.27
C THR A 179 -47.20 19.12 -0.31
N HIS A 180 -48.05 18.11 -0.55
CA HIS A 180 -49.51 18.21 -0.50
C HIS A 180 -50.14 17.91 0.87
N ASP A 181 -49.43 17.22 1.78
CA ASP A 181 -49.93 16.81 3.10
C ASP A 181 -48.93 17.19 4.21
N SER A 182 -49.36 18.00 5.18
CA SER A 182 -48.51 18.70 6.15
C SER A 182 -47.66 17.82 7.09
N GLN A 183 -47.79 16.49 7.06
CA GLN A 183 -47.08 15.57 7.95
C GLN A 183 -46.27 14.53 7.17
N PRO A 184 -44.95 14.38 7.44
CA PRO A 184 -44.13 13.37 6.79
C PRO A 184 -44.62 11.96 7.13
N THR A 185 -44.84 11.14 6.11
CA THR A 185 -45.23 9.74 6.26
C THR A 185 -44.14 8.97 7.02
N LYS A 186 -44.54 7.90 7.72
CA LYS A 186 -43.59 6.97 8.36
C LYS A 186 -42.59 6.41 7.34
N GLU A 187 -43.04 6.20 6.11
CA GLU A 187 -42.23 5.74 4.99
C GLU A 187 -41.17 6.77 4.57
N ALA A 188 -41.52 8.04 4.38
CA ALA A 188 -40.56 9.09 4.05
C ALA A 188 -39.52 9.30 5.16
N SER A 189 -39.94 9.22 6.43
CA SER A 189 -39.02 9.31 7.58
C SER A 189 -38.05 8.12 7.63
N ALA A 190 -38.53 6.91 7.32
CA ALA A 190 -37.69 5.71 7.25
C ALA A 190 -36.72 5.76 6.06
N ALA A 191 -37.18 6.21 4.89
CA ALA A 191 -36.35 6.39 3.69
C ALA A 191 -35.23 7.41 3.94
N ARG A 192 -35.56 8.55 4.56
CA ARG A 192 -34.55 9.56 4.98
C ARG A 192 -33.48 8.94 5.88
N LYS A 193 -33.90 8.17 6.89
CA LYS A 193 -32.98 7.55 7.85
C LYS A 193 -32.03 6.58 7.14
N ARG A 194 -32.54 5.68 6.29
CA ARG A 194 -31.71 4.73 5.52
C ARG A 194 -30.70 5.46 4.64
N LEU A 195 -31.13 6.52 3.95
CA LEU A 195 -30.27 7.28 3.07
C LEU A 195 -29.15 8.01 3.83
N LEU A 196 -29.45 8.59 5.00
CA LEU A 196 -28.43 9.19 5.87
C LEU A 196 -27.44 8.15 6.43
N GLU A 197 -27.92 6.96 6.78
CA GLU A 197 -27.07 5.84 7.20
C GLU A 197 -26.15 5.36 6.06
N ALA A 198 -26.67 5.25 4.83
CA ALA A 198 -25.88 4.90 3.65
C ALA A 198 -24.80 5.95 3.35
N PHE A 199 -25.13 7.25 3.41
CA PHE A 199 -24.14 8.33 3.27
C PHE A 199 -23.05 8.27 4.35
N ALA A 200 -23.41 8.01 5.60
CA ALA A 200 -22.45 7.88 6.70
C ALA A 200 -21.52 6.67 6.50
N GLN A 201 -22.06 5.53 6.06
CA GLN A 201 -21.26 4.35 5.74
C GLN A 201 -20.32 4.60 4.56
N TYR A 202 -20.78 5.28 3.51
CA TYR A 202 -19.99 5.62 2.34
C TYR A 202 -18.79 6.51 2.71
N ASP A 203 -19.00 7.56 3.51
CA ASP A 203 -17.93 8.42 4.05
C ASP A 203 -16.95 7.64 4.94
N ALA A 204 -17.46 6.75 5.81
CA ALA A 204 -16.63 5.93 6.68
C ALA A 204 -15.71 5.00 5.89
N ILE A 205 -16.23 4.32 4.86
CA ILE A 205 -15.41 3.45 4.01
C ILE A 205 -14.38 4.27 3.22
N ALA A 206 -14.74 5.44 2.67
CA ALA A 206 -13.77 6.31 2.00
C ALA A 206 -12.60 6.72 2.91
N LYS A 207 -12.89 7.09 4.16
CA LYS A 207 -11.89 7.41 5.18
C LYS A 207 -11.04 6.21 5.54
N TRP A 208 -11.64 5.04 5.66
CA TRP A 208 -10.90 3.82 5.95
C TRP A 208 -9.93 3.48 4.81
N ILE A 209 -10.41 3.54 3.56
CA ILE A 209 -9.58 3.36 2.36
C ILE A 209 -8.39 4.33 2.37
N ARG A 210 -8.62 5.60 2.70
CA ARG A 210 -7.57 6.65 2.76
C ARG A 210 -6.49 6.40 3.82
N ASN A 211 -6.84 5.70 4.90
CA ASN A 211 -5.98 5.45 6.06
C ASN A 211 -5.23 4.11 6.01
N LEU A 212 -5.47 3.29 4.99
CA LEU A 212 -4.69 2.05 4.79
C LEU A 212 -3.23 2.38 4.47
N ALA A 213 -2.30 1.64 5.08
CA ALA A 213 -0.87 1.82 4.86
C ALA A 213 -0.50 1.68 3.37
N ALA A 214 0.23 2.65 2.85
CA ALA A 214 0.75 2.67 1.49
C ALA A 214 2.16 3.26 1.48
N PRO A 215 3.05 2.82 0.57
CA PRO A 215 4.33 3.48 0.37
C PRO A 215 4.13 4.93 -0.11
N ASN A 216 4.83 5.87 0.51
CA ASN A 216 4.78 7.29 0.14
C ASN A 216 5.13 7.49 -1.35
N GLY A 217 4.30 8.23 -2.08
CA GLY A 217 4.43 8.45 -3.53
C GLY A 217 4.08 7.24 -4.41
N GLY A 218 3.64 6.13 -3.80
CA GLY A 218 3.28 4.90 -4.49
C GLY A 218 2.00 5.01 -5.32
N SER A 219 1.77 4.03 -6.20
CA SER A 219 0.51 3.93 -6.96
C SER A 219 -0.71 3.76 -6.04
N GLN A 220 -0.57 2.99 -4.96
CA GLN A 220 -1.64 2.77 -3.99
C GLN A 220 -2.09 4.09 -3.32
N GLU A 221 -1.15 4.93 -2.87
CA GLU A 221 -1.48 6.22 -2.26
C GLU A 221 -2.24 7.12 -3.23
N ARG A 222 -1.83 7.17 -4.51
CA ARG A 222 -2.54 7.95 -5.53
C ARG A 222 -3.99 7.48 -5.72
N VAL A 223 -4.23 6.17 -5.72
CA VAL A 223 -5.59 5.63 -5.82
C VAL A 223 -6.41 5.95 -4.56
N GLN A 224 -5.83 5.79 -3.36
CA GLN A 224 -6.50 6.13 -2.10
C GLN A 224 -6.94 7.61 -2.03
N ILE A 225 -6.07 8.52 -2.49
CA ILE A 225 -6.40 9.95 -2.59
C ILE A 225 -7.54 10.16 -3.60
N ALA A 226 -7.48 9.54 -4.78
CA ALA A 226 -8.51 9.68 -5.80
C ALA A 226 -9.89 9.18 -5.33
N VAL A 227 -9.94 8.05 -4.59
CA VAL A 227 -11.18 7.53 -3.99
C VAL A 227 -11.75 8.54 -2.99
N MET A 228 -10.92 9.09 -2.10
CA MET A 228 -11.34 10.11 -1.14
C MET A 228 -11.86 11.38 -1.83
N THR A 229 -11.18 11.85 -2.88
CA THR A 229 -11.64 13.01 -3.66
C THR A 229 -12.99 12.75 -4.32
N ARG A 230 -13.19 11.58 -4.94
CA ARG A 230 -14.49 11.19 -5.53
C ARG A 230 -15.58 11.14 -4.46
N ALA A 231 -15.29 10.55 -3.30
CA ALA A 231 -16.23 10.45 -2.20
C ALA A 231 -16.73 11.82 -1.76
N ASN A 232 -15.81 12.76 -1.53
CA ASN A 232 -16.15 14.14 -1.13
C ASN A 232 -17.03 14.85 -2.17
N LEU A 233 -16.73 14.71 -3.45
CA LEU A 233 -17.53 15.30 -4.53
C LEU A 233 -18.93 14.69 -4.59
N PHE A 234 -19.03 13.36 -4.45
CA PHE A 234 -20.31 12.66 -4.44
C PHE A 234 -21.20 13.07 -3.26
N LEU A 235 -20.61 13.18 -2.06
CA LEU A 235 -21.33 13.63 -0.86
C LEU A 235 -21.82 15.07 -1.00
N GLN A 236 -20.97 15.99 -1.48
CA GLN A 236 -21.37 17.39 -1.71
C GLN A 236 -22.52 17.50 -2.70
N LYS A 237 -22.49 16.73 -3.79
CA LYS A 237 -23.53 16.72 -4.82
C LYS A 237 -24.86 16.21 -4.27
N ASN A 238 -24.84 15.13 -3.49
CA ASN A 238 -26.04 14.35 -3.19
C ASN A 238 -26.60 14.55 -1.77
N MET A 239 -25.87 15.17 -0.84
CA MET A 239 -26.38 15.49 0.52
C MET A 239 -27.16 16.80 0.59
N PHE A 240 -26.88 17.78 -0.29
CA PHE A 240 -27.53 19.10 -0.27
C PHE A 240 -29.08 19.04 -0.41
N PRO A 241 -29.68 18.15 -1.22
CA PRO A 241 -31.14 18.02 -1.33
C PRO A 241 -31.85 17.56 -0.06
N LEU A 242 -31.16 16.95 0.92
CA LEU A 242 -31.79 16.37 2.13
C LEU A 242 -32.09 17.39 3.24
N GLN A 243 -31.64 18.64 3.10
CA GLN A 243 -31.80 19.69 4.11
C GLN A 243 -33.16 20.39 4.05
N PHE A 244 -33.98 20.16 3.01
CA PHE A 244 -35.25 20.87 2.78
C PHE A 244 -36.49 20.24 3.42
N LEU A 245 -36.34 19.28 4.33
CA LEU A 245 -37.49 18.75 5.07
C LEU A 245 -37.80 19.60 6.30
N PRO A 246 -39.01 20.18 6.42
CA PRO A 246 -39.41 20.87 7.64
C PRO A 246 -39.26 19.94 8.84
N MET A 247 -38.52 20.39 9.85
CA MET A 247 -38.33 19.61 11.08
C MET A 247 -39.68 19.50 11.81
N PRO A 248 -40.08 18.29 12.29
CA PRO A 248 -41.30 18.16 13.08
C PRO A 248 -41.15 18.97 14.38
N ASN A 249 -42.03 19.96 14.55
CA ASN A 249 -42.13 20.78 15.75
C ASN A 249 -42.34 19.89 16.98
N GLN A 250 -41.33 19.80 17.84
CA GLN A 250 -41.53 19.35 19.21
C GLN A 250 -42.36 20.40 19.94
N THR A 251 -43.65 20.14 20.11
CA THR A 251 -44.53 20.90 21.00
C THR A 251 -44.00 20.81 22.43
N ARG A 252 -43.20 21.79 22.84
CA ARG A 252 -42.86 22.05 24.25
C ARG A 252 -44.11 22.60 24.94
N LYS A 253 -44.76 21.77 25.77
CA LYS A 253 -45.75 22.23 26.73
C LYS A 253 -45.07 23.17 27.74
N TYR A 254 -45.48 24.43 27.73
CA TYR A 254 -45.13 25.41 28.74
C TYR A 254 -46.07 25.23 29.94
N ASN A 255 -45.54 24.82 31.09
CA ASN A 255 -46.17 25.09 32.39
C ASN A 255 -45.20 25.98 33.16
N GLY A 256 -45.60 27.23 33.33
CA GLY A 256 -44.90 28.18 34.19
C GLY A 256 -45.28 27.96 35.65
N LEU A 257 -44.30 28.20 36.52
CA LEU A 257 -44.38 28.73 37.89
C LEU A 257 -42.91 29.05 38.26
N GLY A 258 -42.50 30.32 38.17
CA GLY A 258 -41.95 31.14 39.27
C GLY A 258 -40.84 30.46 40.09
N ASN A 259 -39.66 31.01 40.33
CA ASN A 259 -39.20 32.41 40.43
C ASN A 259 -37.63 32.38 40.64
N PRO A 260 -36.89 33.46 40.99
CA PRO A 260 -35.79 33.98 40.16
C PRO A 260 -34.39 34.09 40.83
N CYS A 261 -33.43 34.65 40.06
CA CYS A 261 -32.19 35.35 40.47
C CYS A 261 -30.96 34.46 40.78
N SER A 262 -29.85 34.52 40.04
CA SER A 262 -28.88 35.65 39.95
C SER A 262 -27.98 35.49 38.70
N ARG A 263 -27.95 36.46 37.77
CA ARG A 263 -26.97 37.57 37.63
C ARG A 263 -25.51 37.09 37.51
N LEU A 264 -24.84 37.12 36.35
CA LEU A 264 -24.08 38.23 35.72
C LEU A 264 -23.19 37.52 34.65
N LYS A 265 -22.84 37.99 33.44
CA LYS A 265 -22.78 39.28 32.75
C LYS A 265 -22.62 39.03 31.25
N ASP A 266 -23.25 39.93 30.46
CA ASP A 266 -22.80 40.58 29.21
C ASP A 266 -22.16 39.70 28.11
N GLY A 267 -22.53 39.71 26.84
CA GLY A 267 -23.37 40.59 26.03
C GLY A 267 -23.02 40.32 24.56
N PHE A 268 -24.03 40.38 23.70
CA PHE A 268 -24.04 40.40 22.23
C PHE A 268 -22.79 41.05 21.57
N VAL A 269 -22.34 40.65 20.38
CA VAL A 269 -22.92 41.04 19.08
C VAL A 269 -22.45 40.10 17.97
N ALA A 270 -23.36 39.76 17.06
CA ALA A 270 -23.09 39.14 15.78
C ALA A 270 -22.53 40.16 14.77
N GLU A 271 -21.55 39.77 13.96
CA GLU A 271 -21.23 40.52 12.74
C GLU A 271 -20.87 39.58 11.58
N CYS A 272 -21.66 39.69 10.52
CA CYS A 272 -21.45 39.11 9.21
C CYS A 272 -20.59 40.12 8.42
N GLY A 273 -19.49 39.69 7.80
CA GLY A 273 -18.63 40.57 7.03
C GLY A 273 -17.91 39.83 5.90
N ALA A 274 -18.35 40.07 4.67
CA ALA A 274 -17.73 39.64 3.43
C ALA A 274 -16.67 40.66 2.97
N HIS A 275 -15.48 40.22 2.53
CA HIS A 275 -14.85 40.71 1.28
C HIS A 275 -13.58 39.92 0.88
N ASN A 276 -13.69 39.21 -0.24
CA ASN A 276 -12.84 39.24 -1.43
C ASN A 276 -11.37 39.71 -1.33
N GLU A 277 -10.40 38.86 -1.70
CA GLU A 277 -9.30 39.27 -2.58
C GLU A 277 -8.65 38.10 -3.40
N ARG A 278 -8.84 38.20 -4.72
CA ARG A 278 -7.89 37.92 -5.82
C ARG A 278 -7.07 36.61 -5.85
N ILE A 279 -7.56 35.68 -6.68
CA ILE A 279 -6.70 34.75 -7.44
C ILE A 279 -6.42 35.35 -8.82
N ARG A 280 -5.14 35.59 -9.13
CA ARG A 280 -4.65 35.91 -10.49
C ARG A 280 -4.00 34.68 -11.12
N LEU A 281 -4.29 34.55 -12.42
CA LEU A 281 -3.95 33.52 -13.39
C LEU A 281 -2.49 33.01 -13.39
N MET A 282 -2.28 31.76 -13.87
CA MET A 282 -1.75 31.43 -15.22
C MET A 282 -1.70 29.90 -15.41
N ARG A 283 -2.59 29.31 -16.23
CA ARG A 283 -2.33 28.65 -17.54
C ARG A 283 -0.91 28.06 -17.64
N GLY A 284 -0.71 26.76 -17.81
CA GLY A 284 -1.16 25.95 -18.94
C GLY A 284 0.04 25.73 -19.88
N CYS A 285 0.69 24.56 -19.82
CA CYS A 285 1.79 24.21 -20.72
C CYS A 285 1.54 22.83 -21.33
N ARG A 286 0.96 22.81 -22.54
CA ARG A 286 1.04 21.67 -23.46
C ARG A 286 2.31 21.86 -24.29
N ARG A 287 3.10 20.79 -24.43
CA ARG A 287 4.18 20.71 -25.41
C ARG A 287 3.57 20.48 -26.80
N ARG A 288 4.09 21.18 -27.80
CA ARG A 288 4.05 20.76 -29.21
C ARG A 288 5.50 20.68 -29.70
N ASP A 289 5.70 19.66 -30.52
CA ASP A 289 6.91 19.26 -31.21
C ASP A 289 7.28 20.25 -32.32
N ASP A 290 8.57 20.47 -32.53
CA ASP A 290 9.16 21.11 -33.71
C ASP A 290 10.13 20.12 -34.39
N ILE A 291 9.96 19.95 -35.71
CA ILE A 291 10.95 19.42 -36.66
C ILE A 291 10.97 20.38 -37.87
N PRO A 292 12.14 20.61 -38.51
CA PRO A 292 12.49 21.88 -39.13
C PRO A 292 12.27 21.90 -40.66
N ASN A 293 12.40 23.09 -41.25
CA ASN A 293 12.84 23.23 -42.64
C ASN A 293 13.66 24.51 -42.81
N GLY A 294 14.86 24.32 -43.37
CA GLY A 294 15.89 25.31 -43.67
C GLY A 294 17.18 24.57 -43.99
#